data_AF-A0A2W4U6K2-F1
#
_entry.id   AF-A0A2W4U6K2-F1
#
_cell.length_a   1.000
_cell.length_b   1.000
_cell.length_c   1.000
_cell.angle_alpha   90.00
_cell.angle_beta   90.00
_cell.angle_gamma   90.00
#
_symmetry.space_group_name_H-M   'P 1'
#
loop_
_entity.id
_entity.type
_entity.pdbx_description
1 polymer ?
#
loop_
_entity_poly.entity_id
_entity_poly.type
_entity_poly.pdbx_seq_one_letter_code
_entity_poly.pdbx_strand_id
1 'polypeptide(L)'
;MTYKQHPLSALFPAMSAEDFQELKDSIENIGVQNPATLHDGMVLDGWHRYTAATQLGIDCPTVELQDVDPRDFVLAQNKARRHCTTAQLIAAASEIYLWRPHGGDQSALSADCLSSKQMAEKVGTSVRTVEQFRKVERDAVPEVQAAVKRGDIGLPKAEAIAKLPADQQVNAINKPTPKVCKKKASQQALPQTADQTEAHRLLEETFGDDDPVKLWEECEAECAKLRLLVEAAEEDDQKAATIKWKRLADVAQRRQNELMETVNQRERELKRLMNILRGVCEAMDTEDQTKVVALVKAMVQANNATAA
;
A
#
# COMPACT_ATOMS: atom_id res chain seq x y z
N MET A 1 7.39 32.95 -11.86
CA MET A 1 7.61 32.01 -12.98
C MET A 1 6.52 30.95 -12.92
N THR A 2 5.78 30.73 -14.00
CA THR A 2 4.71 29.70 -14.05
C THR A 2 5.23 28.49 -14.82
N TYR A 3 5.52 27.39 -14.13
CA TYR A 3 5.96 26.14 -14.74
C TYR A 3 4.77 25.32 -15.24
N LYS A 4 4.99 24.52 -16.28
CA LYS A 4 4.00 23.58 -16.81
C LYS A 4 4.19 22.18 -16.22
N GLN A 5 3.11 21.42 -16.10
CA GLN A 5 3.19 20.02 -15.69
C GLN A 5 3.84 19.18 -16.80
N HIS A 6 4.81 18.34 -16.44
CA HIS A 6 5.42 17.42 -17.39
C HIS A 6 4.46 16.28 -17.74
N PRO A 7 4.39 15.81 -19.01
CA PRO A 7 3.45 14.74 -19.41
C PRO A 7 3.60 13.45 -18.59
N LEU A 8 4.83 13.04 -18.25
CA LEU A 8 5.07 11.89 -17.37
C LEU A 8 4.45 12.04 -15.98
N SER A 9 4.37 13.27 -15.45
CA SER A 9 3.75 13.57 -14.16
C SER A 9 2.22 13.43 -14.24
N ALA A 10 1.64 13.75 -15.39
CA ALA A 10 0.21 13.71 -15.65
C ALA A 10 -0.35 12.28 -15.84
N LEU A 11 0.51 11.28 -16.05
CA LEU A 11 0.11 9.87 -16.19
C LEU A 11 -0.41 9.25 -14.88
N PHE A 12 -0.12 9.90 -13.74
CA PHE A 12 -0.60 9.42 -12.45
C PHE A 12 -1.91 10.11 -12.07
N PRO A 13 -2.83 9.39 -11.40
CA PRO A 13 -4.08 9.98 -10.93
C PRO A 13 -3.79 11.16 -10.01
N ALA A 14 -4.55 12.24 -10.23
CA ALA A 14 -4.48 13.43 -9.38
C ALA A 14 -4.89 13.09 -7.94
N MET A 15 -4.27 13.78 -6.99
CA MET A 15 -4.66 13.75 -5.58
C MET A 15 -6.11 14.21 -5.41
N SER A 16 -6.83 13.65 -4.42
CA SER A 16 -8.21 14.03 -4.13
C SER A 16 -8.29 15.50 -3.69
N ALA A 17 -9.48 16.11 -3.81
CA ALA A 17 -9.66 17.50 -3.39
C ALA A 17 -9.44 17.71 -1.89
N GLU A 18 -9.82 16.72 -1.07
CA GLU A 18 -9.64 16.71 0.39
C GLU A 18 -8.15 16.65 0.76
N ASP A 19 -7.42 15.66 0.22
CA ASP A 19 -5.97 15.52 0.45
C ASP A 19 -5.19 16.75 -0.04
N PHE A 20 -5.64 17.37 -1.13
CA PHE A 20 -5.04 18.59 -1.66
C PHE A 20 -5.25 19.79 -0.73
N GLN A 21 -6.41 19.86 -0.06
CA GLN A 21 -6.68 20.90 0.93
C GLN A 21 -5.81 20.70 2.17
N GLU A 22 -5.69 19.47 2.68
CA GLU A 22 -4.77 19.16 3.80
C GLU A 22 -3.31 19.52 3.45
N LEU A 23 -2.89 19.24 2.21
CA LEU A 23 -1.56 19.61 1.73
C LEU A 23 -1.36 21.14 1.72
N LYS A 24 -2.37 21.91 1.34
CA LYS A 24 -2.31 23.39 1.39
C LYS A 24 -2.17 23.89 2.82
N ASP A 25 -3.03 23.40 3.71
CA ASP A 25 -3.02 23.82 5.12
C ASP A 25 -1.66 23.47 5.76
N SER A 26 -1.07 22.33 5.38
CA SER A 26 0.29 21.96 5.80
C SER A 26 1.36 22.93 5.28
N ILE A 27 1.28 23.31 3.99
CA ILE A 27 2.22 24.24 3.36
C ILE A 27 2.07 25.66 3.94
N GLU A 28 0.87 26.08 4.30
CA GLU A 28 0.64 27.38 4.95
C GLU A 28 1.30 27.44 6.33
N ASN A 29 1.20 26.35 7.11
CA ASN A 29 1.74 26.29 8.47
C ASN A 29 3.26 26.07 8.53
N ILE A 30 3.81 25.20 7.67
CA ILE A 30 5.19 24.69 7.78
C ILE A 30 6.05 25.06 6.56
N GLY A 31 5.43 25.53 5.47
CA GLY A 31 6.09 25.80 4.19
C GLY A 31 6.32 24.53 3.36
N VAL A 32 6.90 24.71 2.17
CA VAL A 32 7.26 23.59 1.29
C VAL A 32 8.55 22.93 1.78
N GLN A 33 8.42 21.76 2.40
CA GLN A 33 9.57 21.02 2.94
C GLN A 33 10.36 20.24 1.88
N ASN A 34 9.67 19.73 0.85
CA ASN A 34 10.29 18.93 -0.21
C ASN A 34 10.24 19.69 -1.54
N PRO A 35 11.38 19.91 -2.21
CA PRO A 35 11.42 20.65 -3.45
C PRO A 35 10.62 19.96 -4.58
N ALA A 36 10.23 20.75 -5.58
CA ALA A 36 9.68 20.26 -6.84
C ALA A 36 10.82 19.96 -7.81
N THR A 37 10.76 18.82 -8.50
CA THR A 37 11.79 18.41 -9.47
C THR A 37 11.43 18.91 -10.86
N LEU A 38 12.36 19.62 -11.50
CA LEU A 38 12.20 20.16 -12.86
C LEU A 38 12.96 19.32 -13.88
N HIS A 39 12.39 19.16 -15.07
CA HIS A 39 13.03 18.57 -16.25
C HIS A 39 12.58 19.35 -17.50
N ASP A 40 13.51 19.80 -18.33
CA ASP A 40 13.25 20.63 -19.51
C ASP A 40 12.34 21.85 -19.26
N GLY A 41 12.50 22.50 -18.09
CA GLY A 41 11.66 23.64 -17.68
C GLY A 41 10.20 23.29 -17.33
N MET A 42 9.90 22.00 -17.15
CA MET A 42 8.59 21.49 -16.71
C MET A 42 8.70 20.76 -15.37
N VAL A 43 7.62 20.72 -14.59
CA VAL A 43 7.58 20.03 -13.30
C VAL A 43 7.38 18.53 -13.52
N LEU A 44 8.41 17.75 -13.18
CA LEU A 44 8.42 16.29 -13.28
C LEU A 44 7.81 15.62 -12.04
N ASP A 45 8.22 16.06 -10.85
CA ASP A 45 7.66 15.62 -9.56
C ASP A 45 7.29 16.82 -8.68
N GLY A 46 6.24 16.66 -7.88
CA GLY A 46 5.79 17.69 -6.95
C GLY A 46 4.81 18.70 -7.56
N TRP A 47 4.10 18.36 -8.64
CA TRP A 47 3.09 19.21 -9.25
C TRP A 47 2.08 19.78 -8.24
N HIS A 48 1.52 18.93 -7.37
CA HIS A 48 0.57 19.38 -6.35
C HIS A 48 1.20 20.35 -5.34
N ARG A 49 2.45 20.14 -4.94
CA ARG A 49 3.19 21.07 -4.05
C ARG A 49 3.41 22.41 -4.74
N TYR A 50 3.82 22.39 -6.00
CA TYR A 50 4.00 23.59 -6.81
C TYR A 50 2.70 24.37 -6.96
N THR A 51 1.59 23.71 -7.30
CA THR A 51 0.27 24.36 -7.43
C THR A 51 -0.24 24.92 -6.10
N ALA A 52 -0.06 24.19 -5.00
CA ALA A 52 -0.48 24.65 -3.68
C ALA A 52 0.33 25.88 -3.23
N ALA A 53 1.67 25.84 -3.37
CA ALA A 53 2.54 26.96 -3.06
C ALA A 53 2.21 28.20 -3.92
N THR A 54 1.97 28.00 -5.23
CA THR A 54 1.57 29.07 -6.14
C THR A 54 0.24 29.71 -5.74
N GLN A 55 -0.74 28.92 -5.29
CA GLN A 55 -2.04 29.43 -4.82
C GLN A 55 -1.93 30.20 -3.50
N LEU A 56 -0.99 29.83 -2.63
CA LEU A 56 -0.71 30.51 -1.37
C LEU A 56 0.23 31.72 -1.53
N GLY A 57 0.80 31.93 -2.73
CA GLY A 57 1.80 32.97 -2.98
C GLY A 57 3.17 32.70 -2.31
N ILE A 58 3.44 31.45 -1.93
CA ILE A 58 4.68 31.01 -1.29
C ILE A 58 5.67 30.54 -2.37
N ASP A 59 6.95 30.90 -2.24
CA ASP A 59 7.98 30.43 -3.17
C ASP A 59 8.24 28.93 -2.99
N CYS A 60 8.23 28.19 -4.10
CA CYS A 60 8.40 26.73 -4.08
C CYS A 60 9.85 26.40 -4.44
N PRO A 61 10.63 25.76 -3.54
CA PRO A 61 12.00 25.37 -3.87
C PRO A 61 11.97 24.36 -5.01
N THR A 62 12.76 24.62 -6.06
CA THR A 62 12.85 23.75 -7.25
C THR A 62 14.27 23.21 -7.42
N VAL A 63 14.38 21.95 -7.87
CA VAL A 63 15.66 21.28 -8.16
C VAL A 63 15.59 20.67 -9.55
N GLU A 64 16.62 20.89 -10.38
CA GLU A 64 16.71 20.25 -11.70
C GLU A 64 17.06 18.75 -11.57
N LEU A 65 16.44 17.93 -12.41
CA LEU A 65 16.79 16.52 -12.52
C LEU A 65 18.25 16.39 -13.02
N GLN A 66 19.03 15.59 -12.32
CA GLN A 66 20.43 15.29 -12.67
C GLN A 66 20.51 14.24 -13.80
N ASP A 67 21.66 13.57 -13.96
CA ASP A 67 21.96 12.54 -14.98
C ASP A 67 21.19 11.21 -14.79
N VAL A 68 19.88 11.28 -14.54
CA VAL A 68 18.99 10.12 -14.36
C VAL A 68 17.91 10.16 -15.43
N ASP A 69 17.56 9.00 -15.99
CA ASP A 69 16.43 8.90 -16.94
C ASP A 69 15.13 9.38 -16.26
N PRO A 70 14.45 10.42 -16.79
CA PRO A 70 13.19 10.94 -16.24
C PRO A 70 12.12 9.87 -16.04
N ARG A 71 12.09 8.85 -16.93
CA ARG A 71 11.13 7.74 -16.86
C ARG A 71 11.35 6.90 -15.61
N ASP A 72 12.58 6.48 -15.38
CA ASP A 72 12.96 5.63 -14.24
C ASP A 72 12.82 6.42 -12.93
N PHE A 73 13.15 7.72 -12.92
CA PHE A 73 12.96 8.60 -11.76
C PHE A 73 11.49 8.70 -11.34
N VAL A 74 10.60 8.99 -12.30
CA VAL A 74 9.16 9.07 -12.07
C VAL A 74 8.61 7.73 -11.60
N LEU A 75 9.01 6.62 -12.22
CA LEU A 75 8.56 5.30 -11.80
C LEU A 75 9.00 4.97 -10.37
N ALA A 76 10.26 5.23 -10.00
CA ALA A 76 10.80 4.95 -8.68
C ALA A 76 10.14 5.79 -7.59
N GLN A 77 10.02 7.10 -7.81
CA GLN A 77 9.43 8.03 -6.85
C GLN A 77 7.95 7.71 -6.57
N ASN A 78 7.21 7.32 -7.60
CA ASN A 78 5.77 7.02 -7.48
C ASN A 78 5.51 5.60 -6.96
N LYS A 79 6.35 4.62 -7.31
CA LYS A 79 6.28 3.25 -6.77
C LYS A 79 6.52 3.21 -5.26
N ALA A 80 7.45 4.03 -4.75
CA ALA A 80 7.79 4.05 -3.32
C ALA A 80 6.76 4.77 -2.43
N ARG A 81 6.02 5.73 -3.00
CA ARG A 81 5.18 6.67 -2.23
C ARG A 81 3.69 6.41 -2.31
N ARG A 82 3.19 5.80 -3.38
CA ARG A 82 1.75 5.58 -3.56
C ARG A 82 1.42 4.11 -3.32
N HIS A 83 0.37 3.84 -2.56
CA HIS A 83 -0.26 2.52 -2.45
C HIS A 83 -0.96 2.14 -3.77
N CYS A 84 -0.25 2.22 -4.89
CA CYS A 84 -0.78 1.82 -6.19
C CYS A 84 -0.89 0.30 -6.25
N THR A 85 -2.01 -0.18 -6.78
CA THR A 85 -2.16 -1.60 -7.11
C THR A 85 -1.17 -1.99 -8.20
N THR A 86 -0.81 -3.27 -8.26
CA THR A 86 0.10 -3.79 -9.30
C THR A 86 -0.38 -3.46 -10.71
N ALA A 87 -1.70 -3.43 -10.93
CA ALA A 87 -2.31 -3.06 -12.20
C ALA A 87 -2.01 -1.61 -12.60
N GLN A 88 -2.15 -0.69 -11.65
CA GLN A 88 -1.90 0.74 -11.85
C GLN A 88 -0.42 1.00 -12.15
N LEU A 89 0.49 0.27 -11.47
CA LEU A 89 1.91 0.39 -11.76
C LEU A 89 2.27 -0.10 -13.16
N ILE A 90 1.65 -1.20 -13.63
CA ILE A 90 1.86 -1.69 -14.99
C ILE A 90 1.30 -0.71 -16.03
N ALA A 91 0.12 -0.15 -15.78
CA ALA A 91 -0.49 0.86 -16.65
C ALA A 91 0.33 2.15 -16.73
N ALA A 92 0.81 2.64 -15.58
CA ALA A 92 1.68 3.82 -15.56
C ALA A 92 3.01 3.52 -16.27
N ALA A 93 3.62 2.36 -16.04
CA ALA A 93 4.85 1.98 -16.72
C ALA A 93 4.67 1.87 -18.24
N SER A 94 3.58 1.27 -18.73
CA SER A 94 3.33 1.19 -20.17
C SER A 94 3.23 2.57 -20.81
N GLU A 95 2.54 3.51 -20.18
CA GLU A 95 2.41 4.90 -20.66
C GLU A 95 3.73 5.68 -20.54
N ILE A 96 4.51 5.47 -19.48
CA ILE A 96 5.84 6.11 -19.29
C ILE A 96 6.83 5.69 -20.38
N TYR A 97 6.89 4.39 -20.71
CA TYR A 97 7.81 3.89 -21.73
C TYR A 97 7.32 4.16 -23.16
N LEU A 98 6.01 4.38 -23.34
CA LEU A 98 5.45 4.91 -24.59
C LEU A 98 5.79 6.40 -24.79
N TRP A 99 5.86 7.18 -23.70
CA TRP A 99 6.19 8.60 -23.75
C TRP A 99 7.62 8.83 -24.26
N ARG A 100 7.80 9.84 -25.12
CA ARG A 100 9.07 10.21 -25.76
C ARG A 100 9.41 11.68 -25.50
N PRO A 101 10.68 12.05 -25.27
CA PRO A 101 11.10 13.44 -25.30
C PRO A 101 10.87 14.04 -26.70
N HIS A 102 10.56 15.33 -26.76
CA HIS A 102 10.26 16.01 -28.03
C HIS A 102 11.53 16.02 -28.90
N GLY A 103 11.46 15.40 -30.08
CA GLY A 103 12.55 15.39 -31.09
C GLY A 103 13.18 14.03 -31.41
N GLY A 104 12.71 12.92 -30.82
CA GLY A 104 13.17 11.57 -31.19
C GLY A 104 12.60 11.09 -32.53
N ASP A 105 13.41 10.36 -33.31
CA ASP A 105 13.02 9.82 -34.62
C ASP A 105 11.73 9.00 -34.57
N GLN A 106 10.74 9.42 -35.37
CA GLN A 106 9.43 8.75 -35.48
C GLN A 106 9.50 7.38 -36.19
N SER A 107 10.65 6.97 -36.73
CA SER A 107 10.77 5.74 -37.53
C SER A 107 11.02 4.47 -36.70
N ALA A 108 11.28 4.59 -35.40
CA ALA A 108 11.52 3.46 -34.49
C ALA A 108 10.24 2.96 -33.78
N LEU A 109 9.07 3.06 -34.44
CA LEU A 109 7.73 2.80 -33.88
C LEU A 109 7.50 1.38 -33.33
N SER A 110 8.44 0.45 -33.48
CA SER A 110 8.28 -0.95 -33.06
C SER A 110 9.27 -1.43 -31.99
N ALA A 111 10.29 -0.64 -31.61
CA ALA A 111 11.43 -1.16 -30.86
C ALA A 111 11.40 -0.97 -29.32
N ASP A 112 10.63 0.00 -28.81
CA ASP A 112 10.70 0.39 -27.38
C ASP A 112 9.47 0.04 -26.53
N CYS A 113 8.50 -0.67 -27.11
CA CYS A 113 7.50 -1.35 -26.31
C CYS A 113 8.21 -2.45 -25.52
N LEU A 114 8.53 -2.19 -24.25
CA LEU A 114 9.20 -3.16 -23.37
C LEU A 114 8.52 -4.52 -23.49
N SER A 115 9.31 -5.58 -23.61
CA SER A 115 8.80 -6.95 -23.52
C SER A 115 8.09 -7.14 -22.18
N SER A 116 7.09 -8.04 -22.11
CA SER A 116 6.41 -8.37 -20.85
C SER A 116 7.40 -8.70 -19.73
N LYS A 117 8.55 -9.31 -20.08
CA LYS A 117 9.65 -9.61 -19.16
C LYS A 117 10.34 -8.34 -18.64
N GLN A 118 10.74 -7.44 -19.53
CA GLN A 118 11.42 -6.20 -19.15
C GLN A 118 10.52 -5.28 -18.33
N MET A 119 9.22 -5.22 -18.68
CA MET A 119 8.22 -4.47 -17.92
C MET A 119 8.02 -5.05 -16.52
N ALA A 120 7.99 -6.37 -16.39
CA ALA A 120 7.91 -7.04 -15.09
C ALA A 120 9.12 -6.73 -14.20
N GLU A 121 10.33 -6.70 -14.77
CA GLU A 121 11.56 -6.33 -14.06
C GLU A 121 11.54 -4.87 -13.58
N LYS A 122 11.16 -3.92 -14.46
CA LYS A 122 11.08 -2.49 -14.12
C LYS A 122 10.03 -2.20 -13.04
N VAL A 123 8.85 -2.80 -13.16
CA VAL A 123 7.77 -2.64 -12.17
C VAL A 123 8.04 -3.44 -10.91
N GLY A 124 8.82 -4.52 -10.98
CA GLY A 124 9.05 -5.46 -9.87
C GLY A 124 7.86 -6.39 -9.63
N THR A 125 7.24 -6.89 -10.70
CA THR A 125 6.12 -7.84 -10.65
C THR A 125 6.42 -9.13 -11.41
N SER A 126 5.49 -10.08 -11.43
CA SER A 126 5.62 -11.31 -12.22
C SER A 126 5.26 -11.07 -13.69
N VAL A 127 5.93 -11.77 -14.60
CA VAL A 127 5.63 -11.73 -16.05
C VAL A 127 4.18 -12.08 -16.33
N ARG A 128 3.63 -13.07 -15.60
CA ARG A 128 2.23 -13.48 -15.67
C ARG A 128 1.28 -12.31 -15.42
N THR A 129 1.59 -11.45 -14.45
CA THR A 129 0.74 -10.30 -14.10
C THR A 129 0.70 -9.27 -15.23
N VAL A 130 1.84 -9.03 -15.89
CA VAL A 130 1.93 -8.14 -17.05
C VAL A 130 1.15 -8.70 -18.24
N GLU A 131 1.24 -10.00 -18.49
CA GLU A 131 0.47 -10.66 -19.55
C GLU A 131 -1.04 -10.63 -19.29
N GLN A 132 -1.46 -10.82 -18.04
CA GLN A 132 -2.88 -10.68 -17.65
C GLN A 132 -3.37 -9.26 -17.90
N PHE A 133 -2.58 -8.24 -17.52
CA PHE A 133 -2.92 -6.84 -17.79
C PHE A 133 -3.06 -6.58 -19.31
N ARG A 134 -2.11 -7.04 -20.13
CA ARG A 134 -2.18 -6.90 -21.61
C ARG A 134 -3.36 -7.62 -22.25
N LYS A 135 -3.87 -8.69 -21.65
CA LYS A 135 -5.11 -9.34 -22.11
C LYS A 135 -6.31 -8.47 -21.80
N VAL A 136 -6.42 -7.96 -20.58
CA VAL A 136 -7.49 -7.04 -20.18
C VAL A 136 -7.48 -5.77 -21.05
N GLU A 137 -6.31 -5.22 -21.36
CA GLU A 137 -6.18 -4.05 -22.24
C GLU A 137 -6.62 -4.30 -23.69
N ARG A 138 -6.52 -5.54 -24.19
CA ARG A 138 -6.97 -5.91 -25.54
C ARG A 138 -8.45 -6.29 -25.60
N ASP A 139 -8.91 -7.05 -24.63
CA ASP A 139 -10.20 -7.75 -24.71
C ASP A 139 -11.33 -7.06 -23.91
N ALA A 140 -10.99 -6.17 -22.95
CA ALA A 140 -11.98 -5.51 -22.10
C ALA A 140 -12.45 -4.16 -22.66
N VAL A 141 -13.73 -3.85 -22.41
CA VAL A 141 -14.37 -2.55 -22.69
C VAL A 141 -13.66 -1.42 -21.93
N PRO A 142 -13.56 -0.20 -22.50
CA PRO A 142 -12.86 0.95 -21.89
C PRO A 142 -13.28 1.26 -20.45
N GLU A 143 -14.54 1.00 -20.08
CA GLU A 143 -15.02 1.18 -18.72
C GLU A 143 -14.36 0.23 -17.71
N VAL A 144 -14.14 -1.03 -18.10
CA VAL A 144 -13.44 -2.02 -17.27
C VAL A 144 -11.96 -1.65 -17.15
N GLN A 145 -11.35 -1.17 -18.24
CA GLN A 145 -9.97 -0.69 -18.22
C GLN A 145 -9.81 0.52 -17.29
N ALA A 146 -10.74 1.48 -17.36
CA ALA A 146 -10.76 2.64 -16.47
C ALA A 146 -10.93 2.22 -15.00
N ALA A 147 -11.80 1.25 -14.70
CA ALA A 147 -11.97 0.72 -13.34
C ALA A 147 -10.69 0.06 -12.81
N VAL A 148 -9.94 -0.64 -13.66
CA VAL A 148 -8.62 -1.21 -13.29
C VAL A 148 -7.58 -0.10 -13.08
N LYS A 149 -7.57 0.96 -13.90
CA LYS A 149 -6.68 2.13 -13.72
C LYS A 149 -7.02 2.94 -12.46
N ARG A 150 -8.29 3.01 -12.06
CA ARG A 150 -8.71 3.61 -10.78
C ARG A 150 -8.39 2.74 -9.57
N GLY A 151 -8.27 1.42 -9.76
CA GLY A 151 -7.99 0.46 -8.70
C GLY A 151 -9.26 -0.15 -8.09
N ASP A 152 -10.44 0.10 -8.66
CA ASP A 152 -11.73 -0.42 -8.18
C ASP A 152 -11.84 -1.95 -8.36
N ILE A 153 -11.12 -2.49 -9.36
CA ILE A 153 -11.15 -3.91 -9.74
C ILE A 153 -9.73 -4.46 -9.80
N GLY A 154 -9.50 -5.61 -9.15
CA GLY A 154 -8.24 -6.34 -9.26
C GLY A 154 -8.08 -7.11 -10.58
N LEU A 155 -6.84 -7.29 -11.05
CA LEU A 155 -6.52 -7.97 -12.30
C LEU A 155 -7.20 -9.34 -12.52
N PRO A 156 -7.32 -10.23 -11.50
CA PRO A 156 -7.97 -11.52 -11.70
C PRO A 156 -9.46 -11.38 -12.04
N LYS A 157 -10.15 -10.43 -11.40
CA LYS A 157 -11.55 -10.12 -11.68
C LYS A 157 -11.69 -9.49 -13.06
N ALA A 158 -10.79 -8.57 -13.42
CA ALA A 158 -10.79 -7.94 -14.74
C ALA A 158 -10.56 -8.94 -15.88
N GLU A 159 -9.64 -9.91 -15.72
CA GLU A 159 -9.41 -10.98 -16.72
C GLU A 159 -10.65 -11.87 -16.90
N ALA A 160 -11.39 -12.14 -15.81
CA ALA A 160 -12.64 -12.90 -15.89
C ALA A 160 -13.74 -12.12 -16.64
N ILE A 161 -13.84 -10.81 -16.38
CA ILE A 161 -14.81 -9.92 -17.05
C ILE A 161 -14.48 -9.79 -18.54
N ALA A 162 -13.20 -9.67 -18.90
CA ALA A 162 -12.76 -9.51 -20.28
C ALA A 162 -13.14 -10.69 -21.20
N LYS A 163 -13.41 -11.88 -20.63
CA LYS A 163 -13.87 -13.06 -21.39
C LYS A 163 -15.37 -13.02 -21.72
N LEU A 164 -16.14 -12.17 -21.05
CA LEU A 164 -17.58 -12.06 -21.28
C LEU A 164 -17.87 -11.17 -22.50
N PRO A 165 -19.02 -11.35 -23.17
CA PRO A 165 -19.47 -10.44 -24.23
C PRO A 165 -19.54 -8.98 -23.73
N ALA A 166 -19.21 -8.02 -24.60
CA ALA A 166 -19.08 -6.59 -24.25
C ALA A 166 -20.27 -6.04 -23.45
N ASP A 167 -21.50 -6.41 -23.82
CA ASP A 167 -22.74 -5.95 -23.17
C ASP A 167 -22.87 -6.38 -21.71
N GLN A 168 -22.23 -7.49 -21.33
CA GLN A 168 -22.26 -8.02 -19.96
C GLN A 168 -21.10 -7.52 -19.10
N GLN A 169 -20.06 -6.92 -19.71
CA GLN A 169 -18.86 -6.49 -19.00
C GLN A 169 -19.15 -5.32 -18.04
N VAL A 170 -19.94 -4.34 -18.49
CA VAL A 170 -20.33 -3.16 -17.71
C VAL A 170 -21.13 -3.56 -16.46
N ASN A 171 -22.08 -4.47 -16.61
CA ASN A 171 -22.90 -4.98 -15.51
C ASN A 171 -22.10 -5.85 -14.52
N ALA A 172 -20.99 -6.45 -14.96
CA ALA A 172 -20.14 -7.30 -14.13
C ALA A 172 -19.17 -6.52 -13.22
N ILE A 173 -18.97 -5.22 -13.47
CA ILE A 173 -18.14 -4.33 -12.64
C ILE A 173 -18.67 -4.30 -11.19
N ASN A 174 -19.99 -4.11 -11.05
CA ASN A 174 -20.67 -3.88 -9.77
C ASN A 174 -21.05 -5.16 -9.01
N LYS A 175 -20.96 -6.34 -9.62
CA LYS A 175 -21.23 -7.60 -8.91
C LYS A 175 -20.02 -7.95 -8.03
N PRO A 176 -20.18 -8.15 -6.71
CA PRO A 176 -19.13 -8.74 -5.90
C PRO A 176 -18.86 -10.16 -6.42
N THR A 177 -17.60 -10.48 -6.69
CA THR A 177 -17.23 -11.82 -7.14
C THR A 177 -17.47 -12.81 -6.00
N PRO A 178 -18.17 -13.94 -6.23
CA PRO A 178 -18.14 -15.04 -5.28
C PRO A 178 -16.68 -15.49 -5.13
N LYS A 179 -16.17 -15.53 -3.89
CA LYS A 179 -14.91 -16.22 -3.58
C LYS A 179 -15.08 -17.67 -4.05
N VAL A 180 -14.37 -18.04 -5.12
CA VAL A 180 -14.37 -19.42 -5.62
C VAL A 180 -13.64 -20.30 -4.62
N CYS A 181 -14.38 -20.80 -3.63
CA CYS A 181 -13.98 -21.96 -2.87
C CYS A 181 -14.19 -23.16 -3.83
N LYS A 182 -13.11 -23.89 -4.14
CA LYS A 182 -13.14 -25.04 -5.07
C LYS A 182 -14.08 -26.12 -4.53
N LYS A 183 -15.36 -26.09 -4.91
CA LYS A 183 -16.27 -27.22 -4.72
C LYS A 183 -16.04 -28.23 -5.84
N LYS A 184 -15.86 -29.48 -5.41
CA LYS A 184 -15.66 -30.66 -6.26
C LYS A 184 -16.85 -30.83 -7.23
N ALA A 185 -16.52 -31.37 -8.39
CA ALA A 185 -17.41 -31.69 -9.49
C ALA A 185 -18.61 -32.57 -9.09
N SER A 186 -19.75 -32.31 -9.73
CA SER A 186 -20.85 -33.21 -10.16
C SER A 186 -22.08 -32.30 -10.42
N GLN A 187 -22.99 -32.43 -11.39
CA GLN A 187 -23.31 -33.45 -12.39
C GLN A 187 -23.85 -32.74 -13.64
N GLN A 188 -23.56 -33.29 -14.82
CA GLN A 188 -24.29 -32.99 -16.05
C GLN A 188 -25.66 -33.69 -15.99
N ALA A 189 -26.74 -32.96 -16.29
CA ALA A 189 -28.07 -33.52 -16.42
C ALA A 189 -28.14 -34.44 -17.66
N LEU A 190 -28.46 -35.72 -17.46
CA LEU A 190 -28.82 -36.67 -18.52
C LEU A 190 -30.33 -36.57 -18.84
N PRO A 191 -30.74 -36.88 -20.08
CA PRO A 191 -32.14 -36.81 -20.51
C PRO A 191 -33.01 -37.86 -19.82
N GLN A 192 -34.21 -37.44 -19.41
CA GLN A 192 -35.17 -38.22 -18.64
C GLN A 192 -35.78 -39.36 -19.49
N THR A 193 -35.70 -40.60 -18.99
CA THR A 193 -36.30 -41.80 -19.61
C THR A 193 -37.71 -42.07 -19.06
N ALA A 194 -38.52 -42.82 -19.81
CA ALA A 194 -39.94 -43.09 -19.55
C ALA A 194 -40.27 -43.69 -18.16
N ASP A 195 -39.31 -44.31 -17.47
CA ASP A 195 -39.47 -44.79 -16.08
C ASP A 195 -39.67 -43.65 -15.06
N GLN A 196 -39.16 -42.46 -15.34
CA GLN A 196 -39.24 -41.32 -14.42
C GLN A 196 -40.65 -40.73 -14.36
N THR A 197 -41.46 -40.96 -15.40
CA THR A 197 -42.84 -40.47 -15.49
C THR A 197 -43.81 -41.32 -14.66
N GLU A 198 -43.53 -42.62 -14.50
CA GLU A 198 -44.30 -43.50 -13.61
C GLU A 198 -43.93 -43.28 -12.14
N ALA A 199 -42.64 -43.03 -11.85
CA ALA A 199 -42.19 -42.65 -10.51
C ALA A 199 -42.81 -41.31 -10.04
N HIS A 200 -42.93 -40.33 -10.94
CA HIS A 200 -43.62 -39.06 -10.64
C HIS A 200 -45.11 -39.25 -10.32
N ARG A 201 -45.79 -40.14 -11.04
CA ARG A 201 -47.21 -40.41 -10.84
C ARG A 201 -47.50 -41.12 -9.51
N LEU A 202 -46.60 -42.02 -9.08
CA LEU A 202 -46.66 -42.70 -7.78
C LEU A 202 -46.33 -41.77 -6.59
N LEU A 203 -45.48 -40.77 -6.80
CA LEU A 203 -45.16 -39.75 -5.80
C LEU A 203 -46.33 -38.79 -5.55
N GLU A 204 -47.07 -38.40 -6.59
CA GLU A 204 -48.31 -37.61 -6.47
C GLU A 204 -49.44 -38.34 -5.71
N GLU A 205 -49.46 -39.68 -5.75
CA GLU A 205 -50.47 -40.48 -5.03
C GLU A 205 -50.12 -40.74 -3.55
N THR A 206 -48.83 -40.62 -3.17
CA THR A 206 -48.36 -40.99 -1.82
C THR A 206 -48.13 -39.81 -0.88
N PHE A 207 -47.83 -38.64 -1.42
CA PHE A 207 -47.70 -37.39 -0.69
C PHE A 207 -48.69 -36.42 -1.34
N GLY A 208 -49.63 -35.85 -0.59
CA GLY A 208 -50.64 -34.93 -1.14
C GLY A 208 -50.04 -33.64 -1.70
N ASP A 209 -50.75 -32.51 -1.55
CA ASP A 209 -50.39 -31.19 -2.12
C ASP A 209 -49.03 -30.60 -1.66
N ASP A 210 -48.30 -31.29 -0.78
CA ASP A 210 -46.97 -30.90 -0.30
C ASP A 210 -45.88 -31.51 -1.19
N ASP A 211 -45.45 -30.73 -2.18
CA ASP A 211 -44.36 -31.03 -3.10
C ASP A 211 -43.02 -31.20 -2.33
N PRO A 212 -42.48 -32.42 -2.20
CA PRO A 212 -41.30 -32.70 -1.38
C PRO A 212 -40.03 -32.01 -1.92
N VAL A 213 -40.02 -31.64 -3.20
CA VAL A 213 -38.93 -30.90 -3.81
C VAL A 213 -38.91 -29.46 -3.30
N LYS A 214 -40.07 -28.81 -3.19
CA LYS A 214 -40.18 -27.44 -2.65
C LYS A 214 -39.76 -27.38 -1.19
N LEU A 215 -40.18 -28.35 -0.39
CA LEU A 215 -39.79 -28.47 1.02
C LEU A 215 -38.27 -28.64 1.18
N TRP A 216 -37.64 -29.39 0.26
CA TRP A 216 -36.19 -29.54 0.24
C TRP A 216 -35.48 -28.25 -0.20
N GLU A 217 -35.97 -27.57 -1.23
CA GLU A 217 -35.45 -26.27 -1.69
C GLU A 217 -35.56 -25.17 -0.61
N GLU A 218 -36.67 -25.14 0.12
CA GLU A 218 -36.87 -24.24 1.27
C GLU A 218 -35.88 -24.56 2.40
N CYS A 219 -35.67 -25.84 2.69
CA CYS A 219 -34.70 -26.28 3.70
C CYS A 219 -33.25 -25.97 3.28
N GLU A 220 -32.92 -26.08 1.99
CA GLU A 220 -31.62 -25.65 1.46
C GLU A 220 -31.43 -24.13 1.56
N ALA A 221 -32.48 -23.34 1.31
CA ALA A 221 -32.46 -21.89 1.46
C ALA A 221 -32.28 -21.47 2.93
N GLU A 222 -32.95 -22.15 3.87
CA GLU A 222 -32.74 -21.95 5.30
C GLU A 222 -31.33 -22.34 5.73
N CYS A 223 -30.83 -23.49 5.29
CA CYS A 223 -29.44 -23.92 5.51
C CYS A 223 -28.43 -22.88 4.99
N ALA A 224 -28.68 -22.29 3.81
CA ALA A 224 -27.84 -21.24 3.24
C ALA A 224 -27.87 -19.97 4.09
N LYS A 225 -29.06 -19.56 4.55
CA LYS A 225 -29.23 -18.39 5.43
C LYS A 225 -28.53 -18.58 6.78
N LEU A 226 -28.65 -19.75 7.40
CA LEU A 226 -27.99 -20.06 8.65
C LEU A 226 -26.47 -20.06 8.52
N ARG A 227 -25.92 -20.57 7.40
CA ARG A 227 -24.48 -20.52 7.12
C ARG A 227 -23.94 -19.09 7.03
N LEU A 228 -24.67 -18.18 6.39
CA LEU A 228 -24.29 -16.77 6.30
C LEU A 228 -24.27 -16.08 7.68
N LEU A 229 -25.21 -16.41 8.56
CA LEU A 229 -25.24 -15.88 9.92
C LEU A 229 -24.07 -16.38 10.77
N VAL A 230 -23.70 -17.65 10.63
CA VAL A 230 -22.53 -18.23 11.31
C VAL A 230 -21.23 -17.56 10.81
N GLU A 231 -21.07 -17.37 9.49
CA GLU A 231 -19.91 -16.68 8.92
C GLU A 231 -19.78 -15.23 9.44
N ALA A 232 -20.90 -14.50 9.50
CA ALA A 232 -20.91 -13.14 10.06
C ALA A 232 -20.52 -13.10 11.54
N ALA A 233 -21.01 -14.06 12.35
CA ALA A 233 -20.65 -14.14 13.77
C ALA A 233 -19.16 -14.49 13.98
N GLU A 234 -18.62 -15.43 13.18
CA GLU A 234 -17.20 -15.81 13.24
C GLU A 234 -16.27 -14.65 12.88
N GLU A 235 -16.63 -13.82 11.88
CA GLU A 235 -15.85 -12.65 11.51
C GLU A 235 -15.75 -11.62 12.65
N ASP A 236 -16.85 -11.41 13.38
CA ASP A 236 -16.89 -10.46 14.48
C ASP A 236 -16.09 -10.96 15.70
N ASP A 237 -16.13 -12.26 15.99
CA ASP A 237 -15.29 -12.87 17.01
C ASP A 237 -13.80 -12.78 16.67
N GLN A 238 -13.43 -12.97 15.39
CA GLN A 238 -12.05 -12.77 14.95
C GLN A 238 -11.59 -11.31 15.06
N LYS A 239 -12.45 -10.35 14.71
CA LYS A 239 -12.18 -8.91 14.93
C LYS A 239 -12.01 -8.61 16.43
N ALA A 240 -12.86 -9.16 17.28
CA ALA A 240 -12.74 -8.97 18.73
C ALA A 240 -11.43 -9.56 19.28
N ALA A 241 -11.04 -10.76 18.83
CA ALA A 241 -9.79 -11.40 19.22
C ALA A 241 -8.56 -10.58 18.77
N THR A 242 -8.54 -10.09 17.53
CA THR A 242 -7.43 -9.26 17.01
C THR A 242 -7.29 -7.94 17.77
N ILE A 243 -8.40 -7.28 18.11
CA ILE A 243 -8.39 -6.06 18.94
C ILE A 243 -7.79 -6.34 20.32
N LYS A 244 -8.13 -7.48 20.95
CA LYS A 244 -7.56 -7.89 22.24
C LYS A 244 -6.05 -8.08 22.17
N TRP A 245 -5.56 -8.79 21.15
CA TRP A 245 -4.12 -9.00 20.95
C TRP A 245 -3.38 -7.69 20.66
N LYS A 246 -3.98 -6.79 19.87
CA LYS A 246 -3.40 -5.46 19.61
C LYS A 246 -3.25 -4.66 20.90
N ARG A 247 -4.29 -4.63 21.75
CA ARG A 247 -4.22 -3.94 23.05
C ARG A 247 -3.12 -4.51 23.96
N LEU A 248 -2.96 -5.84 23.98
CA LEU A 248 -1.88 -6.48 24.74
C LEU A 248 -0.49 -6.10 24.20
N ALA A 249 -0.33 -6.09 22.88
CA ALA A 249 0.91 -5.67 22.24
C ALA A 249 1.22 -4.19 22.53
N ASP A 250 0.22 -3.31 22.47
CA ASP A 250 0.37 -1.88 22.76
C ASP A 250 0.81 -1.66 24.22
N VAL A 251 0.25 -2.41 25.17
CA VAL A 251 0.66 -2.34 26.59
C VAL A 251 2.10 -2.82 26.78
N ALA A 252 2.48 -3.94 26.15
CA ALA A 252 3.85 -4.46 26.21
C ALA A 252 4.84 -3.46 25.61
N GLN A 253 4.50 -2.85 24.47
CA GLN A 253 5.31 -1.85 23.79
C GLN A 253 5.51 -0.59 24.65
N ARG A 254 4.44 -0.09 25.29
CA ARG A 254 4.55 1.05 26.22
C ARG A 254 5.49 0.73 27.37
N ARG A 255 5.36 -0.46 27.95
CA ARG A 255 6.24 -0.89 29.05
C ARG A 255 7.70 -0.98 28.62
N GLN A 256 7.95 -1.49 27.41
CA GLN A 256 9.29 -1.53 26.84
C GLN A 256 9.86 -0.13 26.61
N ASN A 257 9.05 0.80 26.09
CA ASN A 257 9.46 2.18 25.89
C ASN A 257 9.78 2.89 27.22
N GLU A 258 8.95 2.72 28.25
CA GLU A 258 9.22 3.23 29.60
C GLU A 258 10.56 2.70 30.14
N LEU A 259 10.81 1.39 30.01
CA LEU A 259 12.07 0.79 30.44
C LEU A 259 13.25 1.38 29.66
N MET A 260 13.13 1.52 28.34
CA MET A 260 14.17 2.14 27.51
C MET A 260 14.46 3.59 27.92
N GLU A 261 13.43 4.38 28.25
CA GLU A 261 13.60 5.74 28.76
C GLU A 261 14.38 5.76 30.07
N THR A 262 14.07 4.86 31.00
CA THR A 262 14.79 4.76 32.27
C THR A 262 16.27 4.39 32.05
N VAL A 263 16.56 3.45 31.15
CA VAL A 263 17.93 3.06 30.79
C VAL A 263 18.67 4.25 30.18
N ASN A 264 18.06 4.94 29.21
CA ASN A 264 18.64 6.13 28.58
C ASN A 264 18.87 7.28 29.57
N GLN A 265 18.01 7.43 30.58
CA GLN A 265 18.23 8.41 31.65
C GLN A 265 19.43 8.02 32.52
N ARG A 266 19.55 6.76 32.91
CA ARG A 266 20.71 6.25 33.68
C ARG A 266 22.01 6.39 32.89
N GLU A 267 22.02 6.10 31.59
CA GLU A 267 23.22 6.28 30.75
C GLU A 267 23.65 7.74 30.67
N ARG A 268 22.69 8.67 30.57
CA ARG A 268 22.98 10.12 30.59
C ARG A 268 23.57 10.55 31.94
N GLU A 269 23.01 10.06 33.05
CA GLU A 269 23.55 10.30 34.39
C GLU A 269 24.97 9.76 34.53
N LEU A 270 25.22 8.51 34.10
CA LEU A 270 26.55 7.90 34.13
C LEU A 270 27.56 8.70 33.30
N LYS A 271 27.20 9.11 32.08
CA LYS A 271 28.06 9.98 31.25
C LYS A 271 28.36 11.31 31.93
N ARG A 272 27.36 11.93 32.57
CA ARG A 272 27.54 13.17 33.33
C ARG A 272 28.50 12.98 34.49
N LEU A 273 28.33 11.93 35.30
CA LEU A 273 29.22 11.60 36.41
C LEU A 273 30.64 11.31 35.92
N MET A 274 30.77 10.57 34.81
CA MET A 274 32.06 10.26 34.20
C MET A 274 32.79 11.51 33.71
N ASN A 275 32.07 12.47 33.13
CA ASN A 275 32.63 13.77 32.74
C ASN A 275 33.09 14.59 33.95
N ILE A 276 32.32 14.58 35.05
CA ILE A 276 32.71 15.25 36.30
C ILE A 276 33.99 14.60 36.87
N LEU A 277 34.04 13.27 36.93
CA LEU A 277 35.23 12.54 37.39
C LEU A 277 36.45 12.83 36.53
N ARG A 278 36.28 12.93 35.21
CA ARG A 278 37.38 13.33 34.30
C ARG A 278 37.88 14.74 34.62
N GLY A 279 37.00 15.70 34.85
CA GLY A 279 37.41 17.06 35.24
C GLY A 279 38.17 17.10 36.58
N VAL A 280 37.79 16.26 37.55
CA VAL A 280 38.53 16.12 38.82
C VAL A 280 39.90 15.47 38.59
N CYS A 281 39.97 14.45 37.74
CA CYS A 281 41.24 13.80 37.37
C CYS A 281 42.22 14.78 36.71
N GLU A 282 41.73 15.60 35.79
CA GLU A 282 42.49 16.67 35.14
C GLU A 282 43.01 17.69 36.17
N ALA A 283 42.20 18.08 37.15
CA ALA A 283 42.61 19.01 38.21
C ALA A 283 43.67 18.43 39.17
N MET A 284 43.82 17.11 39.21
CA MET A 284 44.75 16.39 40.10
C MET A 284 45.98 15.82 39.37
N ASP A 285 46.12 16.08 38.05
CA ASP A 285 47.16 15.51 37.19
C ASP A 285 47.26 13.98 37.28
N THR A 286 46.11 13.30 37.39
CA THR A 286 46.06 11.83 37.46
C THR A 286 45.17 11.25 36.38
N GLU A 287 45.71 10.37 35.54
CA GLU A 287 44.94 9.70 34.47
C GLU A 287 44.03 8.57 34.97
N ASP A 288 44.27 8.07 36.19
CA ASP A 288 43.64 6.87 36.73
C ASP A 288 42.45 7.20 37.67
N GLN A 289 41.23 7.11 37.11
CA GLN A 289 39.98 7.48 37.78
C GLN A 289 39.71 6.71 39.08
N THR A 290 40.25 5.50 39.22
CA THR A 290 40.07 4.66 40.41
C THR A 290 40.80 5.18 41.64
N LYS A 291 41.84 6.00 41.45
CA LYS A 291 42.72 6.49 42.52
C LYS A 291 42.31 7.85 43.07
N VAL A 292 41.36 8.54 42.42
CA VAL A 292 40.88 9.88 42.81
C VAL A 292 40.44 9.93 44.27
N VAL A 293 39.65 8.94 44.72
CA VAL A 293 39.16 8.90 46.11
C VAL A 293 40.28 8.77 47.13
N ALA A 294 41.33 7.99 46.81
CA ALA A 294 42.48 7.82 47.70
C ALA A 294 43.32 9.11 47.79
N LEU A 295 43.52 9.78 46.66
CA LEU A 295 44.28 11.03 46.59
C LEU A 295 43.55 12.18 47.29
N VAL A 296 42.23 12.32 47.10
CA VAL A 296 41.43 13.33 47.81
C VAL A 296 41.50 13.11 49.33
N LYS A 297 41.41 11.86 49.80
CA LYS A 297 41.57 11.53 51.22
C LYS A 297 42.96 11.90 51.76
N ALA A 298 44.01 11.60 51.00
CA ALA A 298 45.38 11.96 51.38
C ALA A 298 45.58 13.48 51.48
N MET A 299 45.00 14.23 50.52
CA MET A 299 45.09 15.69 50.48
C MET A 299 44.36 16.35 51.66
N VAL A 300 43.17 15.86 52.02
CA VAL A 300 42.42 16.33 53.21
C VAL A 300 43.17 16.01 54.50
N GLN A 301 43.78 14.82 54.61
CA GLN A 301 44.60 14.46 55.78
C GLN A 301 45.83 15.37 55.92
N ALA A 302 46.51 15.70 54.82
CA ALA A 302 47.66 16.61 54.82
C ALA A 302 47.28 18.04 55.24
N ASN A 303 46.14 18.56 54.78
CA ASN A 303 45.63 19.88 55.18
C ASN A 303 45.22 19.93 56.67
N ASN A 304 44.62 18.87 57.19
CA ASN A 304 44.25 18.82 58.61
C ASN A 304 45.47 18.70 59.53
N ALA A 305 46.53 18.03 59.08
CA ALA A 305 47.80 17.93 59.82
C ALA A 305 48.61 19.23 59.84
N THR A 306 48.36 20.15 58.90
CA THR A 306 49.00 21.47 58.84
C THR A 306 48.19 22.56 59.56
N ALA A 307 46.92 22.30 59.86
CA ALA A 307 46.02 23.20 60.59
C ALA A 307 45.99 22.95 62.12
N ALA A 308 46.59 21.86 62.60
CA ALA A 308 46.75 21.51 64.02
C ALA A 308 48.15 21.86 64.51
#